data_AF-B7RVZ4-F1
#
_entry.id   AF-B7RVZ4-F1
#
_cell.length_a   1.000
_cell.length_b   1.000
_cell.length_c   1.000
_cell.angle_alpha   90.00
_cell.angle_beta   90.00
_cell.angle_gamma   90.00
#
_symmetry.space_group_name_H-M   'P 1'
#
loop_
_entity.id
_entity.type
_entity.pdbx_description
1 polymer ?
#
loop_
_entity_poly.entity_id
_entity_poly.type
_entity_poly.pdbx_seq_one_letter_code
_entity_poly.pdbx_strand_id
1 'polypeptide(L)'
;MDASLLFAVEGLERSQSRARVDKQFRAAMLQPDRLSDVAVAEATEKLLTYAVTIPDQGPVLKEQIATLQVLLKQANTLVPLTLRSDGETEVIIYKVARLGTFEQRQLTLRPGTYQARGSRLGYRDVLHKFTIDYQGNSAPLDITCTERIL
;
A
#
# COMPACT_ATOMS: atom_id res chain seq x y z
N MET A 1 10.67 44.90 22.95
CA MET A 1 11.14 43.78 22.11
C MET A 1 10.24 43.73 20.89
N ASP A 2 10.84 43.61 19.71
CA ASP A 2 10.28 44.04 18.42
C ASP A 2 9.30 43.01 17.82
N ALA A 3 8.03 43.41 17.72
CA ALA A 3 6.95 42.59 17.16
C ALA A 3 7.16 42.25 15.67
N SER A 4 7.95 43.03 14.94
CA SER A 4 8.24 42.81 13.51
C SER A 4 9.24 41.68 13.28
N LEU A 5 10.24 41.52 14.17
CA LEU A 5 11.19 40.42 14.13
C LEU A 5 10.53 39.08 14.50
N LEU A 6 9.62 39.08 15.47
CA LEU A 6 8.84 37.89 15.82
C LEU A 6 7.93 37.45 14.67
N PHE A 7 7.22 38.39 14.02
CA PHE A 7 6.38 38.11 12.85
C PHE A 7 7.17 37.57 11.65
N ALA A 8 8.37 38.09 11.38
CA ALA A 8 9.21 37.66 10.28
C ALA A 8 9.78 36.24 10.49
N VAL A 9 10.21 35.91 11.72
CA VAL A 9 10.70 34.56 12.08
C VAL A 9 9.56 33.55 12.04
N GLU A 10 8.39 33.87 12.62
CA GLU A 10 7.20 33.03 12.54
C GLU A 10 6.70 32.86 11.10
N GLY A 11 6.79 33.91 10.27
CA GLY A 11 6.47 33.87 8.85
C GLY A 11 7.38 32.92 8.06
N LEU A 12 8.67 32.92 8.35
CA LEU A 12 9.67 32.06 7.72
C LEU A 12 9.48 30.59 8.11
N GLU A 13 9.31 30.29 9.39
CA GLU A 13 9.07 28.92 9.87
C GLU A 13 7.77 28.31 9.33
N ARG A 14 6.68 29.11 9.29
CA ARG A 14 5.43 28.71 8.65
C ARG A 14 5.61 28.42 7.16
N SER A 15 6.39 29.22 6.46
CA SER A 15 6.61 29.04 5.02
C SER A 15 7.45 27.80 4.73
N GLN A 16 8.51 27.54 5.50
CA GLN A 16 9.36 26.36 5.34
C GLN A 16 8.64 25.06 5.67
N SER A 17 7.85 25.04 6.75
CA SER A 17 7.05 23.87 7.13
C SER A 17 6.01 23.52 6.07
N ARG A 18 5.32 24.52 5.50
CA ARG A 18 4.38 24.32 4.38
C ARG A 18 5.06 23.82 3.11
N ALA A 19 6.21 24.39 2.74
CA ALA A 19 6.96 23.96 1.57
C ALA A 19 7.43 22.49 1.67
N ARG A 20 7.81 22.06 2.88
CA ARG A 20 8.17 20.66 3.14
C ARG A 20 6.98 19.71 2.97
N VAL A 21 5.82 20.06 3.53
CA VAL A 21 4.59 19.27 3.41
C VAL A 21 4.15 19.17 1.95
N ASP A 22 4.11 20.28 1.22
CA ASP A 22 3.75 20.31 -0.22
C ASP A 22 4.65 19.36 -1.03
N LYS A 23 5.98 19.43 -0.83
CA LYS A 23 6.93 18.56 -1.53
C LYS A 23 6.68 17.08 -1.25
N GLN A 24 6.46 16.72 0.01
CA GLN A 24 6.21 15.34 0.42
C GLN A 24 4.86 14.82 -0.10
N PHE A 25 3.83 15.66 -0.09
CA PHE A 25 2.52 15.31 -0.64
C PHE A 25 2.55 15.10 -2.14
N ARG A 26 3.19 15.99 -2.89
CA ARG A 26 3.37 15.80 -4.34
C ARG A 26 4.12 14.52 -4.66
N ALA A 27 5.16 14.19 -3.89
CA ALA A 27 5.91 12.95 -4.09
C ALA A 27 5.03 11.70 -3.88
N ALA A 28 4.21 11.68 -2.83
CA ALA A 28 3.27 10.59 -2.56
C ALA A 28 2.18 10.49 -3.64
N MET A 29 1.66 11.62 -4.13
CA MET A 29 0.66 11.66 -5.20
C MET A 29 1.21 11.25 -6.57
N LEU A 30 2.49 11.49 -6.85
CA LEU A 30 3.15 11.07 -8.09
C LEU A 30 3.46 9.57 -8.12
N GLN A 31 3.55 8.92 -6.96
CA GLN A 31 3.86 7.50 -6.82
C GLN A 31 2.85 6.80 -5.88
N PRO A 32 1.55 6.82 -6.21
CA PRO A 32 0.51 6.31 -5.32
C PRO A 32 0.66 4.82 -5.02
N ASP A 33 1.24 4.04 -5.94
CA ASP A 33 1.52 2.61 -5.73
C ASP A 33 2.39 2.34 -4.51
N ARG A 34 3.24 3.30 -4.10
CA ARG A 34 4.08 3.16 -2.90
C ARG A 34 3.26 3.14 -1.62
N LEU A 35 2.05 3.68 -1.63
CA LEU A 35 1.12 3.63 -0.49
C LEU A 35 0.63 2.21 -0.20
N SER A 36 0.86 1.24 -1.10
CA SER A 36 0.63 -0.18 -0.80
C SER A 36 1.59 -0.74 0.26
N ASP A 37 2.77 -0.14 0.41
CA ASP A 37 3.70 -0.48 1.48
C ASP A 37 3.21 0.10 2.80
N VAL A 38 3.08 -0.76 3.82
CA VAL A 38 2.51 -0.39 5.13
C VAL A 38 3.30 0.75 5.78
N ALA A 39 4.63 0.71 5.72
CA ALA A 39 5.46 1.74 6.35
C ALA A 39 5.35 3.09 5.63
N VAL A 40 5.22 3.07 4.30
CA VAL A 40 4.98 4.29 3.51
C VAL A 40 3.60 4.86 3.81
N ALA A 41 2.56 4.03 3.82
CA ALA A 41 1.20 4.45 4.15
C ALA A 41 1.12 5.12 5.53
N GLU A 42 1.69 4.47 6.56
CA GLU A 42 1.73 5.00 7.93
C GLU A 42 2.50 6.33 8.02
N ALA A 43 3.61 6.46 7.29
CA ALA A 43 4.36 7.71 7.26
C ALA A 43 3.55 8.84 6.58
N THR A 44 2.84 8.55 5.50
CA THR A 44 1.96 9.51 4.83
C THR A 44 0.76 9.89 5.69
N GLU A 45 0.16 8.95 6.44
CA GLU A 45 -0.92 9.21 7.39
C GLU A 45 -0.49 10.13 8.52
N LYS A 46 0.71 9.93 9.07
CA LYS A 46 1.29 10.83 10.09
C LYS A 46 1.49 12.24 9.52
N LEU A 47 1.99 12.34 8.28
CA LEU A 47 2.16 13.63 7.62
C LEU A 47 0.83 14.31 7.33
N LEU A 48 -0.21 13.56 6.93
CA LEU A 48 -1.57 14.08 6.79
C LEU A 48 -2.10 14.62 8.11
N THR A 49 -1.95 13.86 9.20
CA THR A 49 -2.37 14.26 10.54
C THR A 49 -1.70 15.56 10.99
N TYR A 50 -0.44 15.77 10.64
CA TYR A 50 0.23 17.05 10.84
C TYR A 50 -0.30 18.16 9.91
N ALA A 51 -0.51 17.86 8.63
CA ALA A 51 -0.95 18.85 7.65
C ALA A 51 -2.35 19.41 7.95
N VAL A 52 -3.28 18.59 8.48
CA VAL A 52 -4.61 19.09 8.89
C VAL A 52 -4.56 20.07 10.06
N THR A 53 -3.51 20.07 10.89
CA THR A 53 -3.38 21.03 11.99
C THR A 53 -2.79 22.38 11.57
N ILE A 54 -2.31 22.52 10.32
CA ILE A 54 -1.76 23.77 9.82
C ILE A 54 -2.90 24.79 9.62
N PRO A 55 -2.84 25.99 10.22
CA PRO A 55 -3.81 27.05 9.97
C PRO A 55 -3.65 27.64 8.57
N ASP A 56 -4.73 28.20 8.00
CA ASP A 56 -4.71 28.90 6.70
C ASP A 56 -4.07 28.09 5.57
N GLN A 57 -4.45 26.82 5.45
CA GLN A 57 -3.88 25.85 4.50
C GLN A 57 -3.85 26.37 3.05
N GLY A 58 -4.80 27.22 2.66
CA GLY A 58 -4.99 27.64 1.28
C GLY A 58 -5.57 26.52 0.41
N PRO A 59 -5.97 26.82 -0.84
CA PRO A 59 -6.68 25.87 -1.70
C PRO A 59 -5.81 24.66 -2.09
N VAL A 60 -4.53 24.87 -2.40
CA VAL A 60 -3.61 23.81 -2.85
C VAL A 60 -3.41 22.74 -1.78
N LEU A 61 -3.10 23.13 -0.53
CA LEU A 61 -2.87 22.16 0.54
C LEU A 61 -4.16 21.41 0.90
N LYS A 62 -5.33 22.07 0.85
CA LYS A 62 -6.63 21.41 1.05
C LYS A 62 -6.88 20.32 0.01
N GLU A 63 -6.59 20.60 -1.26
CA GLU A 63 -6.74 19.64 -2.36
C GLU A 63 -5.77 18.46 -2.22
N GLN A 64 -4.51 18.72 -1.85
CA GLN A 64 -3.52 17.67 -1.59
C GLN A 64 -3.95 16.76 -0.44
N ILE A 65 -4.43 17.33 0.67
CA ILE A 65 -4.95 16.58 1.81
C ILE A 65 -6.10 15.69 1.35
N ALA A 66 -7.10 16.24 0.67
CA ALA A 66 -8.26 15.48 0.20
C ALA A 66 -7.86 14.35 -0.75
N THR A 67 -6.95 14.62 -1.69
CA THR A 67 -6.47 13.63 -2.65
C THR A 67 -5.70 12.49 -1.96
N LEU A 68 -4.78 12.81 -1.06
CA LEU A 68 -4.01 11.79 -0.33
C LEU A 68 -4.88 10.98 0.63
N GLN A 69 -5.91 11.56 1.24
CA GLN A 69 -6.88 10.81 2.04
C GLN A 69 -7.59 9.75 1.19
N VAL A 70 -7.99 10.08 -0.03
CA VAL A 70 -8.60 9.10 -0.96
C VAL A 70 -7.61 8.02 -1.36
N LEU A 71 -6.38 8.40 -1.75
CA LEU A 71 -5.35 7.44 -2.16
C LEU A 71 -4.96 6.48 -1.03
N LEU A 72 -4.80 6.99 0.20
CA LEU A 72 -4.52 6.16 1.37
C LEU A 72 -5.68 5.22 1.70
N LYS A 73 -6.92 5.72 1.63
CA LYS A 73 -8.09 4.87 1.83
C LYS A 73 -8.10 3.71 0.84
N GLN A 74 -7.84 3.99 -0.44
CA GLN A 74 -7.73 2.96 -1.48
C GLN A 74 -6.60 1.98 -1.17
N ALA A 75 -5.38 2.46 -0.91
CA ALA A 75 -4.22 1.62 -0.63
C ALA A 75 -4.35 0.76 0.64
N ASN A 76 -5.13 1.22 1.63
CA ASN A 76 -5.41 0.47 2.86
C ASN A 76 -6.66 -0.42 2.80
N THR A 77 -7.38 -0.43 1.68
CA THR A 77 -8.60 -1.25 1.55
C THR A 77 -8.22 -2.72 1.60
N LEU A 78 -8.89 -3.52 2.45
CA LEU A 78 -8.68 -4.96 2.49
C LEU A 78 -9.56 -5.63 1.44
N VAL A 79 -8.93 -6.38 0.55
CA VAL A 79 -9.55 -6.99 -0.62
C VAL A 79 -9.46 -8.51 -0.49
N PRO A 80 -10.60 -9.22 -0.51
CA PRO A 80 -10.60 -10.66 -0.46
C PRO A 80 -10.08 -11.27 -1.76
N LEU A 81 -9.25 -12.30 -1.64
CA LEU A 81 -8.75 -13.14 -2.72
C LEU A 81 -9.06 -14.60 -2.38
N THR A 82 -9.68 -15.30 -3.31
CA THR A 82 -9.86 -16.75 -3.23
C THR A 82 -8.67 -17.44 -3.89
N LEU A 83 -8.05 -18.35 -3.16
CA LEU A 83 -6.96 -19.20 -3.64
C LEU A 83 -7.48 -20.63 -3.78
N ARG A 84 -7.05 -21.32 -4.82
CA ARG A 84 -7.31 -22.76 -4.99
C ARG A 84 -6.03 -23.53 -5.31
N SER A 85 -5.98 -24.77 -4.86
CA SER A 85 -4.89 -25.70 -5.09
C SER A 85 -5.42 -27.14 -5.08
N ASP A 86 -4.55 -28.14 -5.02
CA ASP A 86 -4.87 -29.57 -5.15
C ASP A 86 -4.81 -30.35 -3.82
N GLY A 87 -4.63 -29.67 -2.68
CA GLY A 87 -4.46 -30.32 -1.38
C GLY A 87 -3.09 -30.98 -1.16
N GLU A 88 -2.20 -30.96 -2.16
CA GLU A 88 -0.89 -31.61 -2.12
C GLU A 88 0.27 -30.62 -2.37
N THR A 89 0.01 -29.51 -3.04
CA THR A 89 0.96 -28.44 -3.31
C THR A 89 1.12 -27.53 -2.09
N GLU A 90 2.34 -27.40 -1.58
CA GLU A 90 2.69 -26.44 -0.52
C GLU A 90 2.71 -25.02 -1.09
N VAL A 91 1.84 -24.15 -0.59
CA VAL A 91 1.68 -22.78 -1.11
C VAL A 91 2.20 -21.74 -0.13
N ILE A 92 2.95 -20.77 -0.65
CA ILE A 92 3.45 -19.59 0.08
C ILE A 92 3.11 -18.32 -0.70
N ILE A 93 2.61 -17.29 -0.04
CA ILE A 93 2.56 -15.93 -0.57
C ILE A 93 3.66 -15.10 0.10
N TYR A 94 4.63 -14.64 -0.68
CA TYR A 94 5.79 -13.93 -0.17
C TYR A 94 5.39 -12.64 0.57
N LYS A 95 6.07 -12.38 1.70
CA LYS A 95 5.82 -11.25 2.61
C LYS A 95 4.43 -11.22 3.24
N VAL A 96 3.60 -12.24 3.02
CA VAL A 96 2.25 -12.35 3.56
C VAL A 96 2.14 -13.55 4.49
N ALA A 97 2.21 -14.77 3.97
CA ALA A 97 2.00 -15.97 4.76
C ALA A 97 2.53 -17.24 4.07
N ARG A 98 2.89 -18.25 4.88
CA ARG A 98 3.01 -19.64 4.44
C ARG A 98 1.66 -20.30 4.65
N LEU A 99 1.01 -20.76 3.58
CA LEU A 99 -0.37 -21.23 3.62
C LEU A 99 -0.49 -22.74 3.80
N GLY A 100 0.58 -23.50 3.51
CA GLY A 100 0.54 -24.95 3.54
C GLY A 100 -0.21 -25.52 2.33
N THR A 101 -0.69 -26.75 2.45
CA THR A 101 -1.58 -27.38 1.47
C THR A 101 -3.06 -27.05 1.76
N PHE A 102 -3.86 -26.94 0.70
CA PHE A 102 -5.32 -26.74 0.78
C PHE A 102 -5.97 -27.01 -0.57
N GLU A 103 -7.29 -27.22 -0.61
CA GLU A 103 -8.06 -27.19 -1.86
C GLU A 103 -8.55 -25.77 -2.18
N GLN A 104 -9.09 -25.08 -1.16
CA GLN A 104 -9.51 -23.69 -1.27
C GLN A 104 -9.19 -22.91 0.01
N ARG A 105 -8.75 -21.66 -0.13
CA ARG A 105 -8.50 -20.75 1.00
C ARG A 105 -8.83 -19.31 0.64
N GLN A 106 -9.49 -18.59 1.55
CA GLN A 106 -9.70 -17.15 1.43
C GLN A 106 -8.59 -16.40 2.17
N LEU A 107 -8.08 -15.33 1.59
CA LEU A 107 -7.15 -14.41 2.24
C LEU A 107 -7.52 -12.98 1.88
N THR A 108 -7.25 -12.02 2.76
CA THR A 108 -7.43 -10.59 2.48
C THR A 108 -6.09 -9.90 2.32
N LEU A 109 -5.90 -9.17 1.22
CA LEU A 109 -4.70 -8.40 0.89
C LEU A 109 -5.05 -6.93 0.76
N ARG A 110 -4.07 -6.07 0.99
CA ARG A 110 -4.14 -4.69 0.51
C ARG A 110 -3.89 -4.67 -1.00
N PRO A 111 -4.31 -3.61 -1.73
CA PRO A 111 -3.86 -3.39 -3.09
C PRO A 111 -2.35 -3.42 -3.18
N GLY A 112 -1.82 -4.07 -4.20
CA GLY A 112 -0.39 -4.27 -4.34
C GLY A 112 -0.05 -5.45 -5.23
N THR A 113 1.24 -5.58 -5.53
CA THR A 113 1.77 -6.69 -6.32
C THR A 113 2.38 -7.74 -5.40
N TYR A 114 1.96 -8.99 -5.59
CA TYR A 114 2.34 -10.14 -4.78
C TYR A 114 2.94 -11.24 -5.64
N GLN A 115 3.61 -12.18 -4.97
CA GLN A 115 4.12 -13.39 -5.58
C GLN A 115 3.73 -14.58 -4.72
N ALA A 116 3.15 -15.60 -5.36
CA ALA A 116 2.86 -16.88 -4.76
C ALA A 116 3.74 -17.96 -5.37
N ARG A 117 4.26 -18.86 -4.54
CA ARG A 117 4.98 -20.06 -4.94
C ARG A 117 4.19 -21.28 -4.53
N GLY A 118 4.03 -22.23 -5.44
CA GLY A 118 3.63 -23.60 -5.16
C GLY A 118 4.86 -24.51 -5.25
N SER A 119 4.99 -25.45 -4.32
CA SER A 119 6.04 -26.46 -4.35
C SER A 119 5.49 -27.83 -3.99
N ARG A 120 5.96 -28.86 -4.69
CA ARG A 120 5.56 -30.24 -4.46
C ARG A 120 6.69 -31.19 -4.84
N LEU A 121 7.04 -32.11 -3.95
CA LEU A 121 8.11 -33.07 -4.20
C LEU A 121 7.83 -33.88 -5.47
N GLY A 122 8.80 -33.91 -6.39
CA GLY A 122 8.70 -34.62 -7.67
C GLY A 122 7.99 -33.86 -8.79
N TYR A 123 7.64 -32.59 -8.56
CA TYR A 123 7.03 -31.71 -9.55
C TYR A 123 7.86 -30.44 -9.72
N ARG A 124 7.70 -29.76 -10.85
CA ARG A 124 8.24 -28.42 -11.06
C ARG A 124 7.45 -27.43 -10.20
N ASP A 125 8.17 -26.59 -9.46
CA ASP A 125 7.60 -25.48 -8.73
C ASP A 125 6.92 -24.47 -9.67
N VAL A 126 5.83 -23.86 -9.19
CA VAL A 126 5.13 -22.78 -9.90
C VAL A 126 5.31 -21.45 -9.17
N LEU A 127 5.46 -20.36 -9.92
CA LEU A 127 5.57 -19.01 -9.39
C LEU A 127 4.57 -18.09 -10.11
N HIS A 128 3.62 -17.55 -9.35
CA HIS A 128 2.60 -16.64 -9.86
C HIS A 128 2.84 -15.23 -9.33
N LYS A 129 3.02 -14.26 -10.23
CA LYS A 129 2.96 -12.84 -9.89
C LYS A 129 1.55 -12.34 -10.18
N PHE A 130 0.92 -11.70 -9.20
CA PHE A 130 -0.44 -11.19 -9.32
C PHE A 130 -0.58 -9.84 -8.62
N THR A 131 -1.60 -9.08 -9.00
CA THR A 131 -1.88 -7.75 -8.47
C THR A 131 -3.29 -7.72 -7.89
N ILE A 132 -3.42 -7.10 -6.73
CA ILE A 132 -4.69 -6.79 -6.08
C ILE A 132 -4.98 -5.32 -6.30
N ASP A 133 -6.18 -5.01 -6.80
CA ASP A 133 -6.69 -3.64 -6.91
C ASP A 133 -7.64 -3.32 -5.75
N TYR A 134 -7.94 -2.03 -5.54
CA TYR A 134 -8.84 -1.58 -4.47
C TYR A 134 -10.34 -1.78 -4.78
N GLN A 135 -10.70 -2.19 -5.99
CA GLN A 135 -12.09 -2.29 -6.43
C GLN A 135 -12.77 -3.57 -5.92
N GLY A 136 -11.98 -4.54 -5.45
CA GLY A 136 -12.50 -5.72 -4.77
C GLY A 136 -12.87 -6.89 -5.69
N ASN A 137 -12.54 -6.81 -6.98
CA ASN A 137 -12.92 -7.81 -7.98
C ASN A 137 -11.76 -8.74 -8.36
N SER A 138 -11.03 -9.23 -7.34
CA SER A 138 -9.92 -10.15 -7.57
C SER A 138 -10.43 -11.52 -8.03
N ALA A 139 -10.06 -11.94 -9.24
CA ALA A 139 -10.34 -13.28 -9.72
C ALA A 139 -9.67 -14.34 -8.82
N PRO A 140 -10.26 -15.54 -8.67
CA PRO A 140 -9.61 -16.62 -7.96
C PRO A 140 -8.25 -16.95 -8.58
N LEU A 141 -7.26 -17.26 -7.74
CA LEU A 141 -5.92 -17.62 -8.17
C LEU A 141 -5.67 -19.12 -7.90
N ASP A 142 -5.43 -19.86 -8.98
CA ASP A 142 -5.09 -21.28 -8.94
C ASP A 142 -3.57 -21.45 -8.84
N ILE A 143 -3.10 -22.22 -7.86
CA ILE A 143 -1.68 -22.46 -7.60
C ILE A 143 -1.47 -23.96 -7.37
N THR A 144 -1.06 -24.67 -8.42
CA THR A 144 -0.88 -26.13 -8.38
C THR A 144 0.35 -26.53 -9.17
N CYS A 145 1.17 -27.41 -8.60
CA CYS A 145 2.29 -28.03 -9.30
C CYS A 145 1.78 -29.19 -10.18
N THR A 146 1.70 -28.97 -11.51
CA THR A 146 1.12 -29.95 -12.44
C THR A 146 2.15 -30.73 -13.26
N GLU A 147 3.36 -30.19 -13.45
CA GLU A 147 4.42 -30.82 -14.25
C GLU A 147 5.27 -31.76 -13.38
N ARG A 148 5.15 -33.08 -13.60
CA ARG A 148 6.03 -34.07 -12.97
C ARG A 148 7.43 -34.04 -13.59
N ILE A 149 8.44 -34.14 -12.74
CA ILE A 149 9.87 -34.13 -13.13
C ILE A 149 10.62 -35.39 -12.68
N LEU A 150 9.92 -36.36 -12.08
CA LEU A 150 10.42 -37.67 -11.69
C LEU A 150 9.75 -38.77 -12.50
#